data_AF-A0A392PPT5-F1
#
_entry.id   AF-A0A392PPT5-F1
#
_cell.length_a   1.000
_cell.length_b   1.000
_cell.length_c   1.000
_cell.angle_alpha   90.00
_cell.angle_beta   90.00
_cell.angle_gamma   90.00
#
_symmetry.space_group_name_H-M   'P 1'
#
loop_
_entity.id
_entity.type
_entity.pdbx_description
1 polymer ?
#
loop_
_entity_poly.entity_id
_entity_poly.type
_entity_poly.pdbx_seq_one_letter_code
_entity_poly.pdbx_strand_id
1 'polypeptide(L)' 'RIIHTVGPKYAVKYHTAAENALSHCYRSCLELLVDNGLRSIAMGCIYTEAKNYPREPAAHVAISEIFFLA' A
#
# COMPACT_ATOMS: atom_id res chain seq x y z
N ARG A 1 12.14 -12.41 4.90
CA ARG A 1 11.55 -12.63 3.55
C ARG A 1 11.36 -11.28 2.90
N ILE A 2 11.41 -11.20 1.58
CA ILE A 2 11.18 -9.94 0.84
C ILE A 2 9.87 -10.11 0.08
N ILE A 3 8.93 -9.18 0.29
CA ILE A 3 7.68 -9.11 -0.45
C ILE A 3 7.82 -7.97 -1.46
N HIS A 4 7.69 -8.30 -2.74
CA HIS A 4 7.73 -7.31 -3.81
C HIS A 4 6.30 -6.89 -4.15
N THR A 5 6.06 -5.58 -4.18
CA THR A 5 4.77 -5.00 -4.55
C THR A 5 4.97 -3.83 -5.50
N VAL A 6 4.00 -3.61 -6.39
CA VAL A 6 4.06 -2.57 -7.43
C VAL A 6 2.99 -1.53 -7.15
N GLY A 7 3.40 -0.41 -6.55
CA GLY A 7 2.48 0.70 -6.29
C GLY A 7 1.97 1.36 -7.58
N PRO A 8 0.76 1.94 -7.56
CA PRO A 8 0.13 2.55 -8.73
C PRO A 8 0.78 3.88 -9.13
N LYS A 9 0.70 4.21 -10.43
CA LYS A 9 1.00 5.55 -10.94
C LYS A 9 -0.23 6.44 -10.76
N TYR A 10 -0.07 7.56 -10.07
CA TYR A 10 -1.19 8.46 -9.81
C TYR A 10 -1.47 9.36 -11.01
N ALA A 11 -2.75 9.49 -11.33
CA ALA A 11 -3.26 10.47 -12.27
C ALA A 11 -4.61 10.95 -11.74
N VAL A 12 -4.86 12.27 -11.80
CA VAL A 12 -6.09 12.88 -11.26
C VAL A 12 -7.36 12.21 -11.82
N LYS A 13 -7.35 11.90 -13.13
CA LYS A 13 -8.45 11.19 -13.81
C LYS A 13 -8.71 9.76 -13.31
N TYR A 14 -7.75 9.16 -12.60
CA TYR A 14 -7.81 7.79 -12.10
C TYR A 14 -7.60 7.73 -10.57
N HIS A 15 -8.01 8.77 -9.84
CA HIS A 15 -7.79 8.86 -8.39
C HIS A 15 -8.32 7.61 -7.65
N THR A 16 -9.56 7.20 -7.90
CA THR A 16 -10.19 6.04 -7.22
C THR A 16 -9.45 4.74 -7.54
N ALA A 17 -9.03 4.57 -8.79
CA ALA A 17 -8.28 3.38 -9.19
C ALA A 17 -6.89 3.35 -8.54
N ALA A 18 -6.24 4.51 -8.41
CA ALA A 18 -4.96 4.62 -7.72
C ALA A 18 -5.09 4.35 -6.21
N GLU A 19 -6.15 4.84 -5.57
CA GLU A 19 -6.41 4.56 -4.15
C GLU A 19 -6.70 3.09 -3.90
N ASN A 20 -7.58 2.48 -4.70
CA ASN A 20 -7.88 1.05 -4.59
C ASN A 20 -6.65 0.18 -4.85
N ALA A 21 -5.84 0.53 -5.85
CA ALA A 21 -4.61 -0.21 -6.14
C ALA A 21 -3.58 -0.06 -5.00
N LEU A 22 -3.44 1.13 -4.41
CA LEU A 22 -2.55 1.35 -3.28
C LEU A 22 -3.01 0.58 -2.04
N SER A 23 -4.32 0.62 -1.75
CA SER A 23 -4.94 -0.17 -0.67
C SER A 23 -4.64 -1.67 -0.86
N HIS A 24 -4.86 -2.19 -2.06
CA HIS A 24 -4.59 -3.58 -2.39
C HIS A 24 -3.11 -3.95 -2.24
N CYS A 25 -2.17 -3.05 -2.57
CA CYS A 25 -0.74 -3.29 -2.38
C CYS A 25 -0.40 -3.54 -0.90
N TYR A 26 -0.98 -2.76 0.02
CA TYR A 26 -0.78 -2.94 1.46
C TYR A 26 -1.44 -4.21 1.96
N ARG A 27 -2.71 -4.42 1.61
CA ARG A 27 -3.50 -5.59 2.01
C ARG A 27 -2.84 -6.90 1.61
N SER A 28 -2.39 -7.04 0.36
CA SER A 28 -1.73 -8.27 -0.08
C SER A 28 -0.39 -8.52 0.61
N CYS A 29 0.35 -7.49 0.99
CA CYS A 29 1.57 -7.67 1.79
C CYS A 29 1.27 -8.20 3.19
N LEU A 30 0.18 -7.75 3.80
CA LEU A 30 -0.28 -8.19 5.12
C LEU A 30 -0.88 -9.59 5.09
N GLU A 31 -1.70 -9.91 4.09
CA GLU A 31 -2.21 -11.27 3.85
C GLU A 31 -1.05 -12.26 3.69
N LEU A 32 -0.04 -11.91 2.88
CA LEU A 32 1.16 -12.72 2.75
C LEU A 32 1.92 -12.87 4.07
N LEU A 33 1.94 -11.86 4.94
CA LEU A 33 2.55 -11.98 6.27
C LEU A 33 1.82 -13.04 7.12
N VAL A 34 0.48 -13.00 7.14
CA VAL A 34 -0.37 -13.94 7.90
C VAL A 34 -0.21 -15.36 7.35
N ASP A 35 -0.33 -15.54 6.04
CA ASP A 35 -0.21 -16.85 5.37
C ASP A 35 1.16 -17.49 5.60
N ASN A 36 2.20 -16.67 5.74
CA ASN A 36 3.56 -17.11 5.98
C ASN A 36 3.91 -17.31 7.47
N GLY A 37 2.96 -17.05 8.38
CA GLY A 37 3.14 -17.15 9.83
C GLY A 37 4.16 -16.14 10.38
N LEU A 38 4.34 -15.00 9.73
CA LEU A 38 5.26 -13.95 10.18
C LEU A 38 4.56 -13.01 11.16
N ARG A 39 5.31 -12.53 12.18
CA ARG A 39 4.75 -11.66 13.22
C ARG A 39 4.96 -10.17 12.97
N SER A 40 5.96 -9.81 12.17
CA SER A 40 6.32 -8.42 11.90
C SER A 40 6.73 -8.22 10.45
N ILE A 41 6.38 -7.06 9.91
CA ILE A 41 6.78 -6.58 8.59
C ILE A 41 7.19 -5.12 8.70
N ALA A 42 8.27 -4.74 8.00
CA ALA A 42 8.61 -3.35 7.78
C ALA A 42 8.11 -2.96 6.38
N MET A 43 7.26 -1.94 6.30
CA MET A 43 6.75 -1.43 5.03
C MET A 43 7.27 -0.01 4.78
N GLY A 44 7.80 0.20 3.57
CA GLY A 44 8.16 1.53 3.10
C GLY A 44 6.96 2.29 2.52
N CYS A 45 7.19 3.53 2.08
CA CYS A 45 6.21 4.27 1.29
C CYS A 45 6.08 3.63 -0.10
N ILE A 46 4.99 2.89 -0.33
CA ILE A 46 4.69 2.25 -1.64
C ILE A 46 4.33 3.33 -2.68
N TYR A 47 3.74 4.42 -2.20
CA TYR A 47 3.56 5.65 -2.94
C TYR A 47 4.89 6.43 -2.95
N THR A 48 5.29 6.90 -4.12
CA THR A 48 6.54 7.66 -4.30
C THR A 48 6.25 8.92 -5.10
N GLU A 49 7.06 9.97 -4.90
CA GLU A 49 6.95 11.21 -5.66
C GLU A 49 7.17 10.97 -7.16
N ALA A 50 8.02 10.01 -7.52
CA ALA A 50 8.21 9.58 -8.92
C ALA A 50 6.91 9.08 -9.60
N LYS A 51 5.91 8.66 -8.82
CA LYS A 51 4.59 8.21 -9.30
C LYS A 51 3.53 9.31 -9.25
N ASN A 52 3.91 10.55 -8.93
CA ASN A 52 3.04 11.72 -8.76
C ASN A 52 1.91 11.51 -7.74
N TYR A 53 2.07 10.60 -6.79
CA TYR A 53 1.02 10.31 -5.82
C TYR A 53 1.07 11.34 -4.67
N PRO A 54 -0.02 12.11 -4.41
CA PRO A 54 -0.07 13.04 -3.30
C PRO A 54 0.16 12.34 -1.95
N ARG A 55 1.09 12.86 -1.14
CA ARG A 55 1.57 12.20 0.08
C ARG A 55 0.48 12.00 1.14
N GLU A 56 -0.31 13.03 1.43
CA GLU A 56 -1.35 12.98 2.47
C GLU A 56 -2.43 11.91 2.22
N PRO A 57 -3.14 11.90 1.07
CA PRO A 57 -4.13 10.86 0.81
C PRO A 57 -3.52 9.47 0.72
N ALA A 58 -2.28 9.34 0.22
CA ALA A 58 -1.61 8.05 0.18
C ALA A 58 -1.25 7.52 1.58
N ALA A 59 -0.82 8.41 2.49
CA ALA A 59 -0.54 8.08 3.87
C ALA A 59 -1.83 7.64 4.59
N HIS A 60 -2.96 8.32 4.33
CA HIS A 60 -4.25 7.90 4.86
C HIS A 60 -4.61 6.48 4.43
N VAL A 61 -4.52 6.17 3.13
CA VAL A 61 -4.79 4.81 2.63
C VAL A 61 -3.86 3.79 3.29
N ALA A 62 -2.56 4.09 3.40
CA ALA A 62 -1.58 3.19 4.02
C ALA A 62 -1.94 2.88 5.48
N ILE A 63 -2.23 3.90 6.28
CA ILE A 63 -2.57 3.74 7.71
C ILE A 63 -3.90 3.02 7.87
N SER A 64 -4.91 3.37 7.07
CA SER A 64 -6.22 2.73 7.12
C SER A 64 -6.14 1.23 6.86
N GLU A 65 -5.37 0.78 5.87
CA GLU A 65 -5.19 -0.66 5.58
C GLU A 65 -4.39 -1.38 6.67
N ILE A 66 -3.31 -0.76 7.15
CA ILE A 66 -2.48 -1.36 8.21
C ILE A 66 -3.29 -1.52 9.50
N PHE A 67 -4.11 -0.53 9.85
CA PHE A 67 -4.94 -0.57 11.05
C PHE A 67 -6.09 -1.59 10.93
N PHE A 68 -6.65 -1.78 9.74
CA PHE A 68 -7.75 -2.71 9.53
C PHE A 68 -7.35 -4.19 9.73
N LEU A 69 -6.09 -4.53 9.44
CA LEU A 69 -5.56 -5.91 9.49
C LEU A 69 -4.67 -6.19 10.71
N ALA A 70 -4.44 -5.21 11.58
CA ALA A 70 -3.71 -5.36 12.84
C ALA A 70 -4.64 -5.75 13.99
#